data_AF-A0A099TRX1-F1
#
_entry.id   AF-A0A099TRX1-F1
#
_cell.length_a   1.000
_cell.length_b   1.000
_cell.length_c   1.000
_cell.angle_alpha   90.00
_cell.angle_beta   90.00
_cell.angle_gamma   90.00
#
_symmetry.space_group_name_H-M   'P 1'
#
loop_
_entity.id
_entity.type
_entity.pdbx_description
1 polymer ?
#
loop_
_entity_poly.entity_id
_entity_poly.type
_entity_poly.pdbx_seq_one_letter_code
_entity_poly.pdbx_strand_id
1 'polypeptide(L)'
;MRYLSLQEVQIMHDDIINEIGGLKGANPKQIGLLDSALMQIQNDDYYPNFIDKLAHLMFACVKFHPFADGNKRTAIYIAKAFIKANKPEILPTNFYQELEYIIVCVADDSVSKDELKGILKHLLGLVCKQ
;
A
#
# COMPACT_ATOMS: atom_id res chain seq x y z
N MET A 1 -1.68 -16.72 -2.01
CA MET A 1 -1.72 -15.28 -2.36
C MET A 1 -0.46 -14.97 -3.16
N ARG A 2 -0.52 -14.14 -4.20
CA ARG A 2 0.66 -13.60 -4.90
C ARG A 2 1.16 -12.37 -4.15
N TYR A 3 2.40 -12.43 -3.68
CA TYR A 3 3.07 -11.33 -2.99
C TYR A 3 3.95 -10.54 -3.96
N LEU A 4 4.10 -9.24 -3.68
CA LEU A 4 4.99 -8.37 -4.44
C LEU A 4 6.41 -8.48 -3.90
N SER A 5 7.40 -8.50 -4.77
CA SER A 5 8.81 -8.37 -4.43
C SER A 5 9.20 -6.91 -4.25
N LEU A 6 10.27 -6.65 -3.49
CA LEU A 6 10.82 -5.29 -3.38
C LEU A 6 11.19 -4.70 -4.75
N GLN A 7 11.72 -5.54 -5.64
CA GLN A 7 12.08 -5.13 -6.99
C GLN A 7 10.86 -4.66 -7.81
N GLU A 8 9.75 -5.40 -7.77
CA GLU A 8 8.48 -4.97 -8.41
C GLU A 8 8.02 -3.62 -7.85
N VAL A 9 8.16 -3.41 -6.53
CA VAL A 9 7.79 -2.15 -5.89
C VAL A 9 8.69 -0.98 -6.31
N GLN A 10 10.00 -1.21 -6.41
CA GLN A 10 10.95 -0.20 -6.88
C GLN A 10 10.70 0.18 -8.34
N ILE A 11 10.42 -0.80 -9.21
CA ILE A 11 10.05 -0.54 -10.60
C ILE A 11 8.79 0.31 -10.67
N MET A 12 7.74 -0.05 -9.93
CA MET A 12 6.51 0.75 -9.88
C MET A 12 6.77 2.18 -9.38
N HIS A 13 7.61 2.36 -8.37
CA HIS A 13 8.00 3.68 -7.90
C HIS A 13 8.72 4.49 -8.98
N ASP A 14 9.68 3.88 -9.67
CA ASP A 14 10.48 4.57 -10.68
C ASP A 14 9.61 4.97 -11.87
N ASP A 15 8.67 4.13 -12.30
CA ASP A 15 7.67 4.47 -13.31
C ASP A 15 6.84 5.70 -12.90
N ILE A 16 6.34 5.72 -11.66
CA ILE A 16 5.59 6.85 -11.09
C ILE A 16 6.42 8.13 -11.14
N ILE A 17 7.66 8.12 -10.63
CA ILE A 17 8.53 9.31 -10.59
C ILE A 17 8.94 9.78 -11.99
N ASN A 18 9.17 8.84 -12.93
CA ASN A 18 9.50 9.19 -14.31
C ASN A 18 8.33 9.88 -15.04
N GLU A 19 7.08 9.53 -14.70
CA GLU A 19 5.90 10.12 -15.31
C GLU A 19 5.55 11.50 -14.73
N ILE A 20 5.58 11.65 -13.41
CA ILE A 20 5.03 12.84 -12.72
C ILE A 20 6.09 13.78 -12.16
N GLY A 21 7.37 13.39 -12.20
CA GLY A 21 8.47 14.11 -11.57
C GLY A 21 8.55 13.91 -10.05
N GLY A 22 9.61 14.46 -9.46
CA GLY A 22 9.97 14.30 -8.05
C GLY A 22 11.42 13.87 -7.86
N LEU A 23 11.82 13.65 -6.60
CA LEU A 23 13.16 13.18 -6.29
C LEU A 23 13.28 11.66 -6.51
N LYS A 24 14.28 11.26 -7.30
CA LYS A 24 14.61 9.86 -7.53
C LYS A 24 15.39 9.26 -6.35
N GLY A 25 15.30 7.94 -6.22
CA GLY A 25 16.12 7.17 -5.30
C GLY A 25 15.41 6.72 -4.03
N ALA A 26 15.97 5.71 -3.41
CA ALA A 26 15.49 5.11 -2.17
C ALA A 26 16.42 5.47 -1.00
N ASN A 27 15.87 5.59 0.19
CA ASN A 27 16.64 5.65 1.42
C ASN A 27 17.06 4.21 1.81
N PRO A 28 18.36 3.87 1.86
CA PRO A 28 18.81 2.50 2.07
C PRO A 28 18.34 1.86 3.39
N LYS A 29 18.10 2.65 4.44
CA LYS A 29 17.59 2.12 5.71
C LYS A 29 16.08 1.87 5.64
N GLN A 30 15.34 2.84 5.08
CA GLN A 30 13.88 2.77 5.03
C GLN A 30 13.37 1.76 4.00
N ILE A 31 14.09 1.57 2.90
CA ILE A 31 13.75 0.55 1.90
C ILE A 31 13.82 -0.87 2.48
N GLY A 32 14.76 -1.13 3.41
CA GLY A 32 14.84 -2.39 4.13
C GLY A 32 13.66 -2.63 5.08
N LEU A 33 13.05 -1.56 5.61
CA LEU A 33 11.82 -1.65 6.41
C LEU A 33 10.60 -1.97 5.54
N LEU A 34 10.53 -1.42 4.32
CA LEU A 34 9.51 -1.81 3.35
C LEU A 34 9.66 -3.28 2.94
N ASP A 35 10.88 -3.75 2.68
CA ASP A 35 11.15 -5.17 2.37
C ASP A 35 10.71 -6.09 3.51
N SER A 36 11.01 -5.69 4.75
CA SER A 36 10.53 -6.39 5.94
C SER A 36 9.00 -6.46 6.00
N ALA A 37 8.30 -5.37 5.65
CA ALA A 37 6.83 -5.37 5.59
C ALA A 37 6.29 -6.32 4.51
N LEU A 38 6.93 -6.39 3.33
CA LEU A 38 6.59 -7.34 2.27
C LEU A 38 6.77 -8.80 2.69
N MET A 39 7.75 -9.10 3.56
CA MET A 39 7.93 -10.43 4.15
C MET A 39 6.94 -10.71 5.27
N GLN A 40 6.67 -9.74 6.15
CA GLN A 40 5.76 -9.88 7.29
C GLN A 40 4.33 -10.25 6.86
N ILE A 41 3.81 -9.63 5.80
CA ILE A 41 2.46 -9.92 5.30
C ILE A 41 2.30 -11.35 4.79
N GLN A 42 3.38 -12.14 4.68
CA GLN A 42 3.29 -13.56 4.30
C GLN A 42 3.03 -14.47 5.51
N ASN A 43 3.20 -13.97 6.73
CA ASN A 43 2.90 -14.71 7.94
C ASN A 43 1.41 -14.59 8.30
N ASP A 44 0.68 -15.70 8.14
CA ASP A 44 -0.76 -15.76 8.38
C ASP A 44 -1.13 -15.72 9.87
N ASP A 45 -0.20 -16.00 10.80
CA ASP A 45 -0.46 -15.88 12.24
C ASP A 45 -0.64 -14.41 12.65
N TYR A 46 0.07 -13.50 11.98
CA TYR A 46 0.00 -12.05 12.24
C TYR A 46 -0.92 -11.32 11.26
N TYR A 47 -1.00 -11.77 10.02
CA TYR A 47 -1.81 -11.15 8.97
C TYR A 47 -2.73 -12.19 8.30
N PRO A 48 -3.74 -12.71 9.01
CA PRO A 48 -4.55 -13.83 8.53
C PRO A 48 -5.43 -13.48 7.33
N ASN A 49 -5.88 -12.22 7.20
CA ASN A 49 -6.79 -11.82 6.14
C ASN A 49 -6.11 -10.96 5.09
N PHE A 50 -6.63 -11.01 3.86
CA PHE A 50 -6.22 -10.15 2.76
C PHE A 50 -6.20 -8.66 3.14
N ILE A 51 -7.21 -8.20 3.89
CA ILE A 51 -7.34 -6.80 4.28
C ILE A 51 -6.28 -6.37 5.30
N ASP A 52 -5.86 -7.27 6.20
CA ASP A 52 -4.80 -7.00 7.17
C ASP A 52 -3.45 -6.83 6.45
N LYS A 53 -3.17 -7.71 5.47
CA LYS A 53 -1.99 -7.64 4.62
C LYS A 53 -1.96 -6.36 3.78
N LEU A 54 -3.09 -6.01 3.15
CA LEU A 54 -3.21 -4.81 2.32
C LEU A 54 -3.00 -3.52 3.13
N ALA A 55 -3.67 -3.41 4.28
CA ALA A 55 -3.55 -2.23 5.14
C ALA A 55 -2.13 -2.07 5.69
N HIS A 56 -1.49 -3.16 6.11
CA HIS A 56 -0.11 -3.12 6.59
C HIS A 56 0.87 -2.66 5.50
N LEU A 57 0.70 -3.16 4.28
CA LEU A 57 1.56 -2.82 3.16
C LEU A 57 1.47 -1.32 2.79
N MET A 58 0.25 -0.78 2.71
CA MET A 58 0.04 0.65 2.47
C MET A 58 0.61 1.51 3.59
N PHE A 59 0.29 1.16 4.84
CA PHE A 59 0.72 1.91 6.01
C PHE A 59 2.25 1.93 6.13
N ALA A 60 2.90 0.78 5.95
CA ALA A 60 4.36 0.66 5.98
C ALA A 60 5.04 1.50 4.90
N CYS A 61 4.54 1.46 3.66
CA CYS A 61 5.10 2.26 2.57
C CYS A 61 4.99 3.76 2.85
N VAL A 62 3.89 4.24 3.44
CA VAL A 62 3.77 5.65 3.82
C VAL A 62 4.69 5.99 4.97
N LYS A 63 4.65 5.22 6.06
CA LYS A 63 5.32 5.57 7.32
C LYS A 63 6.82 5.38 7.33
N PHE A 64 7.34 4.42 6.58
CA PHE A 64 8.78 4.23 6.49
C PHE A 64 9.44 5.24 5.56
N HIS A 65 8.70 5.92 4.68
CA HIS A 65 9.29 6.80 3.67
C HIS A 65 10.48 6.15 2.92
N PRO A 66 10.29 4.96 2.32
CA PRO A 66 11.35 4.20 1.64
C PRO A 66 12.01 4.96 0.48
N PHE A 67 11.31 5.92 -0.12
CA PHE A 67 11.77 6.69 -1.27
C PHE A 67 11.97 8.17 -0.94
N ALA A 68 12.81 8.85 -1.73
CA ALA A 68 13.09 10.28 -1.56
C ALA A 68 11.83 11.15 -1.79
N ASP A 69 10.96 10.72 -2.70
CA ASP A 69 9.64 11.31 -2.97
C ASP A 69 8.67 10.19 -3.39
N GLY A 70 7.40 10.48 -3.60
CA GLY A 70 6.45 9.54 -4.20
C GLY A 70 5.83 8.53 -3.24
N ASN A 71 6.31 8.37 -2.00
CA ASN A 71 5.88 7.35 -1.03
C ASN A 71 4.35 7.13 -0.94
N LYS A 72 3.57 8.22 -0.84
CA LYS A 72 2.10 8.15 -0.78
C LYS A 72 1.48 7.56 -2.06
N ARG A 73 1.97 8.01 -3.22
CA ARG A 73 1.52 7.54 -4.53
C ARG A 73 1.92 6.08 -4.73
N THR A 74 3.16 5.74 -4.38
CA THR A 74 3.65 4.36 -4.42
C THR A 74 2.81 3.44 -3.53
N ALA A 75 2.43 3.86 -2.32
CA ALA A 75 1.57 3.07 -1.44
C ALA A 75 0.22 2.71 -2.10
N ILE A 76 -0.43 3.66 -2.79
CA ILE A 76 -1.69 3.39 -3.50
C ILE A 76 -1.47 2.45 -4.70
N TYR A 77 -0.36 2.61 -5.44
CA TYR A 77 -0.07 1.74 -6.59
C TYR A 77 0.27 0.30 -6.17
N ILE A 78 1.06 0.13 -5.11
CA ILE A 78 1.33 -1.17 -4.49
C ILE A 78 0.01 -1.83 -4.08
N ALA A 79 -0.89 -1.09 -3.42
CA ALA A 79 -2.19 -1.58 -3.00
C ALA A 79 -3.01 -2.10 -4.18
N LYS A 80 -3.11 -1.30 -5.25
CA LYS A 80 -3.81 -1.68 -6.47
C LYS A 80 -3.20 -2.91 -7.13
N ALA A 81 -1.86 -2.98 -7.21
CA ALA A 81 -1.16 -4.12 -7.77
C ALA A 81 -1.43 -5.40 -6.96
N PHE A 82 -1.41 -5.30 -5.63
CA PHE A 82 -1.71 -6.42 -4.74
C PHE A 82 -3.17 -6.89 -4.84
N ILE A 83 -4.12 -5.97 -4.97
CA ILE A 83 -5.53 -6.29 -5.25
C ILE A 83 -5.67 -6.98 -6.60
N LYS A 84 -5.13 -6.40 -7.68
CA LYS A 84 -5.20 -7.00 -9.03
C LYS A 84 -4.62 -8.41 -9.09
N ALA A 85 -3.56 -8.67 -8.34
CA ALA A 85 -2.88 -9.95 -8.30
C ALA A 85 -3.67 -11.05 -7.55
N ASN A 86 -4.62 -10.69 -6.69
CA ASN A 86 -5.22 -11.63 -5.73
C ASN A 86 -6.76 -11.64 -5.73
N LYS A 87 -7.37 -10.47 -5.93
CA LYS A 87 -8.82 -10.21 -5.89
C LYS A 87 -9.19 -9.08 -6.87
N PRO A 88 -8.94 -9.22 -8.19
CA PRO A 88 -9.24 -8.17 -9.15
C PRO A 88 -10.73 -7.75 -9.18
N GLU A 89 -11.63 -8.66 -8.80
CA GLU A 89 -13.08 -8.47 -8.78
C GLU A 89 -13.59 -7.43 -7.76
N ILE A 90 -12.79 -7.14 -6.72
CA ILE A 90 -13.17 -6.16 -5.67
C ILE A 90 -12.56 -4.78 -5.89
N LEU A 91 -11.83 -4.56 -6.99
CA LEU A 91 -11.17 -3.27 -7.26
C LEU A 91 -12.18 -2.26 -7.84
N PRO A 92 -12.54 -1.19 -7.11
CA PRO A 92 -13.48 -0.20 -7.62
C PRO A 92 -12.83 0.71 -8.68
N THR A 93 -13.64 1.29 -9.54
CA THR A 93 -13.18 2.18 -10.62
C THR A 93 -12.63 3.51 -10.12
N ASN A 94 -13.17 4.01 -8.99
CA ASN A 94 -12.75 5.24 -8.30
C ASN A 94 -11.64 5.01 -7.25
N PHE A 95 -10.95 3.85 -7.27
CA PHE A 95 -9.98 3.47 -6.23
C PHE A 95 -8.93 4.54 -5.89
N TYR A 96 -8.40 5.23 -6.89
CA TYR A 96 -7.40 6.28 -6.65
C TYR A 96 -8.02 7.53 -6.02
N GLN A 97 -9.18 7.96 -6.53
CA GLN A 97 -9.88 9.15 -6.07
C GLN A 97 -10.28 9.02 -4.60
N GLU A 98 -10.76 7.85 -4.19
CA GLU A 98 -11.17 7.58 -2.80
C GLU A 98 -9.97 7.57 -1.83
N LEU A 99 -8.76 7.24 -2.30
CA LEU A 99 -7.58 7.11 -1.45
C LEU A 99 -6.67 8.32 -1.44
N GLU A 100 -6.84 9.28 -2.37
CA GLU A 100 -5.94 10.44 -2.50
C GLU A 100 -5.86 11.27 -1.23
N TYR A 101 -7.00 11.59 -0.62
CA TYR A 101 -7.03 12.32 0.65
C TYR A 101 -6.64 11.42 1.83
N ILE A 102 -7.15 10.18 1.85
CA ILE A 102 -6.91 9.23 2.95
C ILE A 102 -5.41 8.95 3.12
N ILE A 103 -4.65 8.80 2.04
CA ILE A 103 -3.22 8.51 2.15
C ILE A 103 -2.42 9.69 2.72
N VAL A 104 -2.92 10.93 2.56
CA VAL A 104 -2.34 12.12 3.20
C VAL A 104 -2.63 12.07 4.71
N CYS A 105 -3.86 11.74 5.10
CA CYS A 105 -4.22 11.56 6.51
C CYS A 105 -3.45 10.40 7.17
N VAL A 106 -3.12 9.35 6.42
CA VAL A 106 -2.21 8.32 6.92
C VAL A 106 -0.83 8.92 7.16
N ALA A 107 -0.31 9.73 6.25
CA ALA A 107 1.02 10.32 6.39
C ALA A 107 1.14 11.28 7.58
N ASP A 108 0.11 12.09 7.85
CA ASP A 108 0.08 13.08 8.94
C ASP A 108 -0.44 12.55 10.29
N ASP A 109 -0.65 11.24 10.39
CA ASP A 109 -1.14 10.54 11.59
C ASP A 109 -2.62 10.79 11.95
N SER A 110 -3.39 11.50 11.11
CA SER A 110 -4.85 11.66 11.28
C SER A 110 -5.63 10.38 10.99
N VAL A 111 -5.04 9.40 10.30
CA VAL A 111 -5.60 8.06 10.07
C VAL A 111 -4.59 6.99 10.52
N SER A 112 -4.97 6.22 11.53
CA SER A 112 -4.23 5.07 12.02
C SER A 112 -4.30 3.87 11.07
N LYS A 113 -3.46 2.86 11.31
CA LYS A 113 -3.46 1.62 10.51
C LYS A 113 -4.79 0.87 10.58
N ASP A 114 -5.43 0.86 11.75
CA ASP A 114 -6.72 0.17 11.92
C ASP A 114 -7.88 0.95 11.27
N GLU A 115 -7.84 2.28 11.30
CA GLU A 115 -8.80 3.11 10.55
C GLU A 115 -8.62 2.93 9.04
N LEU A 116 -7.36 2.93 8.55
CA LEU A 116 -7.05 2.63 7.15
C LEU A 116 -7.61 1.27 6.74
N LYS A 117 -7.45 0.24 7.57
CA LYS A 117 -8.03 -1.09 7.34
C LYS A 117 -9.56 -1.02 7.23
N GLY A 118 -10.22 -0.28 8.10
CA GLY A 118 -11.67 -0.06 8.07
C GLY A 118 -12.13 0.62 6.77
N ILE A 119 -11.44 1.68 6.36
CA ILE A 119 -11.70 2.43 5.12
C ILE A 119 -11.54 1.49 3.90
N LEU A 120 -10.43 0.76 3.82
CA LEU A 120 -10.18 -0.19 2.74
C LEU A 120 -11.24 -1.31 2.71
N LYS A 121 -11.66 -1.80 3.88
CA LYS A 121 -12.71 -2.82 3.96
C LYS A 121 -14.03 -2.32 3.38
N HIS A 122 -14.41 -1.07 3.68
CA HIS A 122 -15.60 -0.44 3.12
C HIS A 122 -15.46 -0.19 1.62
N LEU A 123 -14.35 0.41 1.19
CA LEU A 123 -14.05 0.73 -0.21
C LEU A 123 -14.10 -0.50 -1.12
N LEU A 124 -13.62 -1.64 -0.62
CA LEU A 124 -13.55 -2.89 -1.37
C LEU A 124 -14.82 -3.76 -1.23
N GLY A 125 -15.87 -3.26 -0.57
CA GLY A 125 -17.12 -4.00 -0.39
C GLY A 125 -16.97 -5.28 0.45
N LEU A 126 -15.94 -5.38 1.30
CA LEU A 126 -15.66 -6.53 2.16
C LEU A 126 -16.49 -6.53 3.45
N VAL A 127 -17.64 -5.86 3.45
CA VAL A 127 -18.56 -5.83 4.58
C VAL A 127 -19.28 -7.18 4.62
N CYS A 128 -19.26 -7.86 5.76
CA CYS A 128 -20.08 -9.04 5.97
C CYS A 128 -21.53 -8.67 5.65
N LYS A 129 -22.13 -9.33 4.66
CA LYS A 129 -23.59 -9.40 4.61
C LYS A 129 -24.01 -9.99 5.96
N GLN A 130 -24.78 -9.24 6.74
CA GLN A 130 -25.49 -9.78 7.89
C GLN A 130 -26.40 -10.91 7.44
#